data_AF-A0A970FQS5-F1
#
_entry.id   AF-A0A970FQS5-F1
#
_cell.length_a   1.000
_cell.length_b   1.000
_cell.length_c   1.000
_cell.angle_alpha   90.00
_cell.angle_beta   90.00
_cell.angle_gamma   90.00
#
_symmetry.space_group_name_H-M   'P 1'
#
loop_
_entity.id
_entity.type
_entity.pdbx_description
1 polymer ?
#
loop_
_entity_poly.entity_id
_entity_poly.type
_entity_poly.pdbx_seq_one_letter_code
_entity_poly.pdbx_strand_id
1 'polypeptide(L)'
;MIAVQMDLARQKENMEEIKRFFDLAADHGFDTVVLYLEDRIKTRSYAFAEDHESYSPQQIGEMVAYASARKLELIPVVSNLGHVERFLRHKELAHLSETRHGDPGRFQFTDGRQMSHCLCPSLEVSYVFFDAYIAEVAQLFPSAYFHVGLDESWDMGLCDLCKKRFKEGGLSHLFETHILRTHKLLQSLGKTMLMWDDMFEYCPRSITRIPRDIVLCSWNYSYVERKLSGHFNNSYKEDLFDLYERLGFQYIASSNTCVYNVESFTRYAARYKPLGMLATIWEKGIQQLNLLYPLVANAGMLWNGILPNNPVERLARAIQKTYNITNKELIHVVSMILSRKYYSDNNYFSMVGARNKTMDQNYRLDQSLLACLEQGKEKEPVNQDMYAALEYELRRSILAYKAREIACDVFDYRSGVSAPDMNEVSSGISQCIAEAKDIRQQQIIFWNRRRQGIASDHMVKSHDDIIERLQKLLDIAKTCAFGELGRLDVTFFLPDQSCGPRTKITLWYDDGNFDILPLASYKYLAFDQASFTLSFPIQPGKAIEKCTVEVLGYGRGGITYLEAFNRQGLFVPNGVGHMSGKVENAHHVLKDDSTWCCLGEADMLAPFRNPAIARLPHSMDVLMTYADALE
;
A
#
# COMPACT_ATOMS: atom_id res chain seq x y z
N MET A 1 14.14 0.89 23.95
CA MET A 1 13.93 1.78 22.80
C MET A 1 12.42 1.86 22.54
N ILE A 2 11.85 3.05 22.54
CA ILE A 2 10.46 3.31 22.13
C ILE A 2 10.54 4.29 20.97
N ALA A 3 10.47 3.75 19.76
CA ALA A 3 10.73 4.48 18.52
C ALA A 3 9.47 4.75 17.72
N VAL A 4 9.47 5.88 17.01
CA VAL A 4 8.49 6.22 15.97
C VAL A 4 9.23 6.55 14.68
N GLN A 5 8.70 6.12 13.55
CA GLN A 5 9.25 6.42 12.24
C GLN A 5 8.52 7.59 11.56
N MET A 6 9.31 8.46 10.92
CA MET A 6 8.82 9.54 10.07
C MET A 6 9.26 9.30 8.63
N ASP A 7 8.30 9.15 7.71
CA ASP A 7 8.62 8.93 6.29
C ASP A 7 8.98 10.25 5.61
N LEU A 8 10.24 10.46 5.26
CA LEU A 8 10.66 11.64 4.51
C LEU A 8 10.95 11.30 3.04
N ALA A 9 10.98 10.02 2.69
CA ALA A 9 11.21 9.53 1.34
C ALA A 9 10.00 9.77 0.44
N ARG A 10 8.79 9.36 0.87
CA ARG A 10 7.55 9.56 0.10
C ARG A 10 7.14 11.03 0.07
N GLN A 11 7.34 11.75 1.18
CA GLN A 11 7.06 13.19 1.28
C GLN A 11 8.14 13.90 2.09
N LYS A 12 8.91 14.76 1.43
CA LYS A 12 9.79 15.71 2.11
C LYS A 12 8.95 16.69 2.94
N GLU A 13 9.40 16.97 4.16
CA GLU A 13 8.81 17.97 5.05
C GLU A 13 9.78 19.14 5.30
N ASN A 14 9.24 20.30 5.66
CA ASN A 14 10.06 21.45 6.07
C ASN A 14 10.53 21.26 7.52
N MET A 15 11.51 22.09 7.93
CA MET A 15 12.10 21.99 9.26
C MET A 15 11.08 22.22 10.38
N GLU A 16 10.06 23.06 10.17
CA GLU A 16 9.04 23.33 11.18
C GLU A 16 8.16 22.10 11.44
N GLU A 17 7.70 21.41 10.40
CA GLU A 17 6.91 20.17 10.55
C GLU A 17 7.74 19.04 11.18
N ILE A 18 9.01 18.92 10.81
CA ILE A 18 9.92 17.93 11.42
C ILE A 18 10.07 18.21 12.92
N LYS A 19 10.29 19.46 13.31
CA LYS A 19 10.38 19.88 14.71
C LYS A 19 9.09 19.58 15.49
N ARG A 20 7.93 19.89 14.91
CA ARG A 20 6.62 19.55 15.50
C ARG A 20 6.44 18.04 15.70
N PHE A 21 6.92 17.23 14.77
CA PHE A 21 6.90 15.77 14.94
C PHE A 21 7.83 15.30 16.06
N PHE A 22 9.00 15.93 16.22
CA PHE A 22 9.91 15.64 17.34
C PHE A 22 9.29 16.07 18.69
N ASP A 23 8.62 17.22 18.76
CA ASP A 23 7.86 17.63 19.95
C ASP A 23 6.81 16.56 20.30
N LEU A 24 6.00 16.14 19.32
CA LEU A 24 4.99 15.08 19.51
C LEU A 24 5.62 13.78 20.03
N ALA A 25 6.73 13.33 19.43
CA ALA A 25 7.41 12.12 19.84
C ALA A 25 7.87 12.21 21.31
N ALA A 26 8.54 13.31 21.67
CA ALA A 26 9.02 13.53 23.03
C ALA A 26 7.88 13.62 24.06
N ASP A 27 6.81 14.36 23.74
CA ASP A 27 5.66 14.58 24.63
C ASP A 27 4.85 13.30 24.91
N HIS A 28 4.98 12.30 24.03
CA HIS A 28 4.26 11.04 24.11
C HIS A 28 5.14 9.82 24.42
N GLY A 29 6.35 10.07 24.95
CA GLY A 29 7.19 9.05 25.57
C GLY A 29 8.01 8.21 24.59
N PHE A 30 8.23 8.70 23.37
CA PHE A 30 9.24 8.13 22.50
C PHE A 30 10.63 8.62 22.92
N ASP A 31 11.64 7.74 22.84
CA ASP A 31 13.05 8.06 23.08
C ASP A 31 13.86 8.13 21.76
N THR A 32 13.25 7.69 20.66
CA THR A 32 13.93 7.52 19.37
C THR A 32 13.00 7.93 18.23
N VAL A 33 13.53 8.61 17.23
CA VAL A 33 12.86 8.84 15.95
C VAL A 33 13.68 8.23 14.83
N VAL A 34 13.06 7.33 14.07
CA VAL A 34 13.64 6.71 12.89
C VAL A 34 13.25 7.55 11.67
N LEU A 35 14.23 8.19 11.03
CA LEU A 35 14.00 8.99 9.83
C LEU A 35 14.12 8.09 8.60
N TYR A 36 12.99 7.78 7.98
CA TYR A 36 12.98 7.00 6.76
C TYR A 36 13.27 7.90 5.56
N LEU A 37 14.49 7.83 5.03
CA LEU A 37 15.04 8.85 4.14
C LEU A 37 15.29 8.37 2.71
N GLU A 38 15.57 7.08 2.49
CA GLU A 38 16.05 6.56 1.20
C GLU A 38 17.25 7.37 0.68
N ASP A 39 17.03 8.29 -0.28
CA ASP A 39 18.04 9.14 -0.92
C ASP A 39 18.02 10.61 -0.48
N ARG A 40 17.17 10.98 0.49
CA ARG A 40 16.81 12.38 0.80
C ARG A 40 17.95 13.20 1.40
N ILE A 41 19.17 12.69 1.51
CA ILE A 41 20.33 13.48 1.98
C ILE A 41 21.28 13.72 0.82
N LYS A 42 21.53 15.00 0.53
CA LYS A 42 22.53 15.41 -0.45
C LYS A 42 23.91 15.36 0.18
N THR A 43 24.76 14.48 -0.33
CA THR A 43 26.15 14.29 0.14
C THR A 43 27.14 14.68 -0.95
N ARG A 44 28.45 14.54 -0.72
CA ARG A 44 29.45 14.83 -1.77
C ARG A 44 29.45 13.73 -2.84
N SER A 45 29.28 12.48 -2.43
CA SER A 45 29.11 11.33 -3.33
C SER A 45 27.81 11.39 -4.14
N TYR A 46 26.79 12.07 -3.62
CA TYR A 46 25.47 12.25 -4.26
C TYR A 46 25.18 13.73 -4.58
N ALA A 47 26.18 14.44 -5.13
CA ALA A 47 26.10 15.88 -5.38
C ALA A 47 25.09 16.30 -6.48
N PHE A 48 24.68 15.35 -7.33
CA PHE A 48 23.68 15.55 -8.39
C PHE A 48 22.24 15.40 -7.90
N ALA A 49 22.01 15.14 -6.61
CA ALA A 49 20.68 15.21 -6.02
C ALA A 49 20.15 16.65 -6.07
N GLU A 50 18.88 16.79 -6.40
CA GLU A 50 18.21 18.09 -6.48
C GLU A 50 17.97 18.69 -5.08
N ASP A 51 18.30 19.96 -4.89
CA ASP A 51 18.21 20.62 -3.57
C ASP A 51 16.76 20.69 -3.04
N HIS A 52 15.80 20.90 -3.94
CA HIS A 52 14.39 20.95 -3.57
C HIS A 52 13.87 19.57 -3.11
N GLU A 53 14.47 18.47 -3.58
CA GLU A 53 14.12 17.10 -3.19
C GLU A 53 14.95 16.54 -2.03
N SER A 54 16.02 17.22 -1.60
CA SER A 54 16.97 16.68 -0.61
C SER A 54 17.15 17.59 0.60
N TYR A 55 17.72 17.06 1.67
CA TYR A 55 18.21 17.77 2.83
C TYR A 55 19.72 17.94 2.73
N SER A 56 20.21 19.13 3.06
CA SER A 56 21.64 19.38 3.17
C SER A 56 22.20 18.80 4.48
N PRO A 57 23.53 18.56 4.56
CA PRO A 57 24.19 18.17 5.81
C PRO A 57 23.91 19.14 6.97
N GLN A 58 23.78 20.43 6.69
CA GLN A 58 23.43 21.46 7.68
C GLN A 58 22.02 21.25 8.22
N GLN A 59 21.04 20.96 7.35
CA GLN A 59 19.67 20.70 7.77
C GLN A 59 19.61 19.42 8.63
N ILE A 60 20.33 18.37 8.25
CA ILE A 60 20.42 17.15 9.09
C ILE A 60 21.05 17.47 10.46
N GLY A 61 22.12 18.26 10.49
CA GLY A 61 22.73 18.72 11.74
C GLY A 61 21.75 19.50 12.63
N GLU A 62 20.89 20.34 12.04
CA GLU A 62 19.83 21.04 12.76
C GLU A 62 18.77 20.08 13.31
N MET A 63 18.34 19.07 12.54
CA MET A 63 17.41 18.04 13.00
C MET A 63 17.98 17.28 14.20
N VAL A 64 19.23 16.82 14.10
CA VAL A 64 19.94 16.10 15.16
C VAL A 64 20.05 16.94 16.42
N ALA A 65 20.45 18.21 16.31
CA ALA A 65 20.57 19.10 17.45
C ALA A 65 19.21 19.33 18.14
N TYR A 66 18.14 19.53 17.36
CA TYR A 66 16.81 19.78 17.91
C TYR A 66 16.19 18.55 18.58
N ALA A 67 16.38 17.36 18.00
CA ALA A 67 15.98 16.09 18.57
C ALA A 67 16.74 15.78 19.86
N SER A 68 18.06 15.96 19.86
CA SER A 68 18.90 15.74 21.04
C SER A 68 18.51 16.65 22.21
N ALA A 69 18.15 17.91 21.97
CA ALA A 69 17.63 18.82 22.99
C ALA A 69 16.34 18.31 23.68
N ARG A 70 15.61 17.39 23.03
CA ARG A 70 14.41 16.71 23.54
C ARG A 70 14.68 15.29 24.04
N LYS A 71 15.95 14.89 24.11
CA LYS A 71 16.38 13.53 24.46
C LYS A 71 15.89 12.46 23.47
N LEU A 72 15.70 12.85 22.21
CA LEU A 72 15.40 11.93 21.12
C LEU A 72 16.69 11.54 20.38
N GLU A 73 16.91 10.25 20.24
CA GLU A 73 17.92 9.70 19.33
C GLU A 73 17.37 9.67 17.90
N LEU A 74 18.17 10.09 16.90
CA LEU A 74 17.79 9.99 15.49
C LEU A 74 18.54 8.86 14.80
N ILE A 75 17.80 7.91 14.23
CA ILE A 75 18.34 6.80 13.45
C ILE A 75 17.96 7.01 11.98
N PRO A 76 18.92 7.12 11.05
CA PRO A 76 18.61 7.20 9.62
C PRO A 76 18.24 5.83 9.05
N VAL A 77 17.30 5.81 8.10
CA VAL A 77 17.10 4.69 7.17
C VAL A 77 17.55 5.09 5.78
N VAL A 78 18.60 4.43 5.30
CA VAL A 78 19.07 4.53 3.91
C VAL A 78 18.90 3.18 3.24
N SER A 79 17.98 3.10 2.29
CA SER A 79 17.76 1.90 1.50
C SER A 79 18.91 1.71 0.50
N ASN A 80 19.54 0.53 0.49
CA ASN A 80 20.65 0.22 -0.40
C ASN A 80 20.52 -1.13 -1.14
N LEU A 81 19.31 -1.69 -1.22
CA LEU A 81 19.00 -2.85 -2.05
C LEU A 81 17.63 -2.72 -2.73
N GLY A 82 16.53 -2.95 -2.00
CA GLY A 82 15.17 -2.55 -2.38
C GLY A 82 14.90 -1.08 -2.07
N HIS A 83 13.78 -0.53 -2.53
CA HIS A 83 13.39 0.89 -2.37
C HIS A 83 14.49 1.89 -2.77
N VAL A 84 15.23 1.59 -3.84
CA VAL A 84 16.31 2.44 -4.37
C VAL A 84 15.93 3.17 -5.66
N GLU A 85 14.66 3.16 -6.08
CA GLU A 85 14.20 3.81 -7.30
C GLU A 85 14.55 5.30 -7.39
N ARG A 86 14.58 5.98 -6.24
CA ARG A 86 14.93 7.41 -6.15
C ARG A 86 16.39 7.67 -6.48
N PHE A 87 17.29 6.74 -6.15
CA PHE A 87 18.67 6.76 -6.62
C PHE A 87 18.73 6.39 -8.11
N LEU A 88 18.08 5.30 -8.51
CA LEU A 88 18.22 4.71 -9.84
C LEU A 88 17.56 5.54 -10.97
N ARG A 89 16.67 6.49 -10.66
CA ARG A 89 16.15 7.45 -11.65
C ARG A 89 17.21 8.45 -12.14
N HIS A 90 18.29 8.67 -11.38
CA HIS A 90 19.39 9.53 -11.81
C HIS A 90 20.26 8.81 -12.84
N LYS A 91 20.64 9.51 -13.91
CA LYS A 91 21.39 8.92 -15.04
C LYS A 91 22.73 8.33 -14.60
N GLU A 92 23.34 8.95 -13.59
CA GLU A 92 24.59 8.56 -12.95
C GLU A 92 24.49 7.19 -12.28
N LEU A 93 23.32 6.79 -11.78
CA LEU A 93 23.12 5.57 -11.00
C LEU A 93 22.21 4.54 -11.68
N ALA A 94 21.52 4.91 -12.77
CA ALA A 94 20.60 4.02 -13.48
C ALA A 94 21.25 2.68 -13.90
N HIS A 95 22.54 2.70 -14.22
CA HIS A 95 23.31 1.51 -14.60
C HIS A 95 23.52 0.50 -13.46
N LEU A 96 23.29 0.89 -12.20
CA LEU A 96 23.38 0.02 -11.02
C LEU A 96 22.14 -0.86 -10.83
N SER A 97 21.04 -0.54 -11.52
CA SER A 97 19.77 -1.25 -11.47
C SER A 97 19.90 -2.75 -11.74
N GLU A 98 19.13 -3.57 -11.02
CA GLU A 98 18.97 -4.99 -11.31
C GLU A 98 18.23 -5.24 -12.64
N THR A 99 17.37 -4.31 -13.06
CA THR A 99 16.59 -4.38 -14.30
C THR A 99 17.15 -3.53 -15.45
N ARG A 100 18.40 -3.04 -15.33
CA ARG A 100 19.10 -2.16 -16.30
C ARG A 100 19.10 -2.58 -17.78
N HIS A 101 18.80 -3.84 -18.09
CA HIS A 101 18.73 -4.37 -19.46
C HIS A 101 17.29 -4.46 -19.99
N GLY A 102 16.35 -3.73 -19.40
CA GLY A 102 14.94 -3.70 -19.80
C GLY A 102 14.13 -4.89 -19.31
N ASP A 103 14.60 -5.59 -18.26
CA ASP A 103 13.78 -6.62 -17.61
C ASP A 103 12.57 -5.92 -16.96
N PRO A 104 11.34 -6.38 -17.20
CA PRO A 104 10.15 -5.76 -16.61
C PRO A 104 10.06 -5.86 -15.09
N GLY A 105 10.97 -6.60 -14.43
CA GLY A 105 10.88 -6.91 -13.02
C GLY A 105 9.85 -8.00 -12.72
N ARG A 106 9.71 -8.35 -11.44
CA ARG A 106 8.67 -9.25 -10.94
C ARG A 106 7.34 -8.55 -10.86
N PHE A 107 7.33 -7.30 -10.40
CA PHE A 107 6.12 -6.52 -10.20
C PHE A 107 6.10 -5.34 -11.17
N GLN A 108 5.10 -5.31 -12.05
CA GLN A 108 4.83 -4.16 -12.91
C GLN A 108 3.79 -3.28 -12.22
N PHE A 109 4.05 -1.97 -12.16
CA PHE A 109 3.03 -1.01 -11.76
C PHE A 109 1.90 -0.99 -12.81
N THR A 110 0.66 -0.82 -12.33
CA THR A 110 -0.55 -0.85 -13.18
C THR A 110 -0.63 0.28 -14.20
N ASP A 111 0.19 1.32 -14.05
CA ASP A 111 0.28 2.45 -14.99
C ASP A 111 1.36 2.27 -16.06
N GLY A 112 2.00 1.10 -16.13
CA GLY A 112 3.01 0.79 -17.14
C GLY A 112 4.37 1.43 -16.89
N ARG A 113 4.59 2.13 -15.76
CA ARG A 113 5.92 2.64 -15.41
C ARG A 113 6.87 1.48 -15.11
N GLN A 114 7.95 1.38 -15.90
CA GLN A 114 9.13 0.62 -15.51
C GLN A 114 9.96 1.48 -14.56
N MET A 115 9.81 1.24 -13.26
CA MET A 115 10.66 1.85 -12.25
C MET A 115 11.49 0.76 -11.61
N SER A 116 12.81 0.83 -11.83
CA SER A 116 13.73 -0.09 -11.16
C SER A 116 13.75 0.23 -9.66
N HIS A 117 13.24 -0.68 -8.84
CA HIS A 117 13.19 -0.52 -7.38
C HIS A 117 14.31 -1.30 -6.67
N CYS A 118 15.08 -2.12 -7.38
CA CYS A 118 16.15 -2.95 -6.80
C CYS A 118 17.52 -2.67 -7.43
N LEU A 119 18.54 -2.58 -6.57
CA LEU A 119 19.97 -2.53 -6.92
C LEU A 119 20.47 -3.91 -7.38
N CYS A 120 21.46 -3.96 -8.25
CA CYS A 120 22.22 -5.18 -8.53
C CYS A 120 23.31 -5.42 -7.47
N PRO A 121 23.17 -6.42 -6.57
CA PRO A 121 24.17 -6.72 -5.54
C PRO A 121 25.41 -7.46 -6.07
N SER A 122 25.45 -7.79 -7.37
CA SER A 122 26.58 -8.48 -8.00
C SER A 122 27.48 -7.55 -8.80
N LEU A 123 27.20 -6.24 -8.76
CA LEU A 123 27.96 -5.23 -9.47
C LEU A 123 28.87 -4.51 -8.47
N GLU A 124 30.19 -4.67 -8.62
CA GLU A 124 31.16 -4.10 -7.66
C GLU A 124 31.10 -2.57 -7.58
N VAL A 125 30.82 -1.88 -8.69
CA VAL A 125 30.67 -0.41 -8.70
C VAL A 125 29.47 0.07 -7.88
N SER A 126 28.46 -0.77 -7.63
CA SER A 126 27.37 -0.45 -6.71
C SER A 126 27.90 -0.14 -5.32
N TYR A 127 28.87 -0.93 -4.83
CA TYR A 127 29.45 -0.76 -3.51
C TYR A 127 30.33 0.50 -3.43
N VAL A 128 31.01 0.89 -4.51
CA VAL A 128 31.79 2.14 -4.53
C VAL A 128 30.92 3.36 -4.21
N PHE A 129 29.74 3.44 -4.82
CA PHE A 129 28.81 4.54 -4.56
C PHE A 129 28.15 4.42 -3.17
N PHE A 130 27.53 3.28 -2.88
CA PHE A 130 26.77 3.11 -1.63
C PHE A 130 27.67 3.15 -0.39
N ASP A 131 28.89 2.63 -0.44
CA ASP A 131 29.81 2.69 0.69
C ASP A 131 30.19 4.14 1.01
N ALA A 132 30.47 4.95 -0.02
CA ALA A 132 30.75 6.38 0.14
C ALA A 132 29.52 7.13 0.66
N TYR A 133 28.35 6.88 0.08
CA TYR A 133 27.10 7.53 0.49
C TYR A 133 26.74 7.21 1.95
N ILE A 134 26.73 5.92 2.32
CA ILE A 134 26.42 5.45 3.68
C ILE A 134 27.45 6.00 4.66
N ALA A 135 28.74 6.02 4.33
CA ALA A 135 29.77 6.59 5.21
C ALA A 135 29.55 8.09 5.46
N GLU A 136 29.17 8.85 4.43
CA GLU A 136 28.87 10.28 4.55
C GLU A 136 27.61 10.53 5.38
N VAL A 137 26.54 9.76 5.16
CA VAL A 137 25.31 9.87 5.96
C VAL A 137 25.58 9.46 7.41
N ALA A 138 26.29 8.36 7.67
CA ALA A 138 26.57 7.86 9.01
C ALA A 138 27.34 8.87 9.89
N GLN A 139 28.15 9.75 9.28
CA GLN A 139 28.84 10.83 9.99
C GLN A 139 27.90 11.96 10.45
N LEU A 140 26.75 12.13 9.80
CA LEU A 140 25.78 13.17 10.17
C LEU A 140 24.92 12.77 11.37
N PHE A 141 24.84 11.47 11.68
CA PHE A 141 24.01 10.94 12.76
C PHE A 141 24.88 10.42 13.91
N PRO A 142 24.81 11.02 15.11
CA PRO A 142 25.55 10.54 16.28
C PRO A 142 25.13 9.17 16.79
N SER A 143 23.91 8.71 16.45
CA SER A 143 23.36 7.42 16.91
C SER A 143 24.33 6.27 16.64
N ALA A 144 24.40 5.33 17.57
CA ALA A 144 25.13 4.08 17.37
C ALA A 144 24.43 3.15 16.36
N TYR A 145 23.16 3.42 16.02
CA TYR A 145 22.37 2.61 15.10
C TYR A 145 22.30 3.25 13.71
N PHE A 146 22.29 2.41 12.69
CA PHE A 146 22.06 2.83 11.31
C PHE A 146 21.18 1.78 10.61
N HIS A 147 20.05 2.21 10.07
CA HIS A 147 19.11 1.32 9.41
C HIS A 147 19.36 1.29 7.90
N VAL A 148 19.51 0.11 7.31
CA VAL A 148 19.90 -0.04 5.90
C VAL A 148 18.74 -0.44 4.97
N GLY A 149 17.55 -0.60 5.55
CA GLY A 149 16.36 -1.06 4.83
C GLY A 149 16.50 -2.54 4.52
N LEU A 150 16.75 -2.85 3.24
CA LEU A 150 16.84 -4.19 2.64
C LEU A 150 15.50 -4.92 2.45
N ASP A 151 14.40 -4.29 2.80
CA ASP A 151 13.05 -4.79 2.58
C ASP A 151 12.70 -4.85 1.10
N GLU A 152 11.71 -5.67 0.77
CA GLU A 152 10.99 -5.65 -0.49
C GLU A 152 11.90 -5.66 -1.73
N SER A 153 13.04 -6.36 -1.63
CA SER A 153 14.06 -6.45 -2.67
C SER A 153 13.65 -7.48 -3.73
N TRP A 154 12.44 -7.34 -4.25
CA TRP A 154 11.72 -8.34 -5.03
C TRP A 154 12.41 -8.68 -6.35
N ASP A 155 13.04 -7.69 -6.99
CA ASP A 155 13.71 -7.87 -8.27
C ASP A 155 15.10 -8.48 -8.15
N MET A 156 15.63 -8.70 -6.94
CA MET A 156 16.95 -9.28 -6.74
C MET A 156 17.10 -10.63 -7.49
N GLY A 157 18.21 -10.80 -8.21
CA GLY A 157 18.53 -12.05 -8.89
C GLY A 157 18.03 -12.18 -10.33
N LEU A 158 17.47 -11.14 -10.92
CA LEU A 158 17.02 -11.14 -12.31
C LEU A 158 18.13 -10.97 -13.34
N CYS A 159 19.17 -10.18 -13.04
CA CYS A 159 20.19 -9.88 -14.03
C CYS A 159 21.19 -11.04 -14.22
N ASP A 160 21.84 -11.08 -15.38
CA ASP A 160 22.79 -12.16 -15.71
C ASP A 160 23.99 -12.23 -14.75
N LEU A 161 24.41 -11.08 -14.18
CA LEU A 161 25.48 -11.06 -13.17
C LEU A 161 25.06 -11.79 -11.89
N CYS A 162 23.85 -11.51 -11.40
CA CYS A 162 23.30 -12.19 -10.23
C CYS A 162 23.03 -13.67 -10.52
N LYS A 163 22.44 -14.00 -11.68
CA LYS A 163 22.19 -15.38 -12.10
C LYS A 163 23.47 -16.22 -12.16
N LYS A 164 24.60 -15.66 -12.63
CA LYS A 164 25.91 -16.35 -12.64
C LYS A 164 26.38 -16.75 -11.25
N ARG A 165 25.98 -16.02 -10.21
CA ARG A 165 26.32 -16.31 -8.80
C ARG A 165 25.37 -17.30 -8.14
N PHE A 166 24.28 -17.72 -8.80
CA PHE A 166 23.37 -18.72 -8.21
C PHE A 166 24.06 -20.06 -7.92
N LYS A 167 25.15 -20.39 -8.63
CA LYS A 167 26.00 -21.55 -8.33
C LYS A 167 26.65 -21.53 -6.94
N GLU A 168 26.73 -20.37 -6.29
CA GLU A 168 27.33 -20.16 -4.97
C GLU A 168 26.34 -20.42 -3.81
N GLY A 169 25.08 -20.71 -4.12
CA GLY A 169 24.02 -20.90 -3.10
C GLY A 169 22.73 -20.13 -3.37
N GLY A 170 22.48 -19.77 -4.64
CA GLY A 170 21.24 -19.14 -5.07
C GLY A 170 20.99 -17.76 -4.46
N LEU A 171 19.72 -17.40 -4.40
CA LEU A 171 19.29 -16.08 -3.94
C LEU A 171 19.67 -15.79 -2.48
N SER A 172 19.60 -16.79 -1.59
CA SER A 172 20.01 -16.62 -0.20
C SER A 172 21.49 -16.24 -0.06
N HIS A 173 22.38 -16.80 -0.89
CA HIS A 173 23.80 -16.46 -0.85
C HIS A 173 24.07 -15.03 -1.36
N LEU A 174 23.32 -14.58 -2.37
CA LEU A 174 23.39 -13.20 -2.86
C LEU A 174 22.99 -12.20 -1.76
N PHE A 175 21.84 -12.45 -1.12
CA PHE A 175 21.36 -11.60 -0.03
C PHE A 175 22.31 -11.60 1.17
N GLU A 176 22.79 -12.78 1.58
CA GLU A 176 23.80 -12.96 2.62
C GLU A 176 25.08 -12.16 2.31
N THR A 177 25.60 -12.25 1.08
CA THR A 177 26.79 -11.49 0.67
C THR A 177 26.57 -9.99 0.79
N HIS A 178 25.40 -9.50 0.37
CA HIS A 178 25.07 -8.08 0.44
C HIS A 178 24.97 -7.61 1.90
N ILE A 179 24.30 -8.36 2.77
CA ILE A 179 24.23 -8.08 4.21
C ILE A 179 25.64 -8.01 4.82
N LEU A 180 26.50 -9.00 4.55
CA LEU A 180 27.85 -9.06 5.13
C LEU A 180 28.74 -7.88 4.69
N ARG A 181 28.59 -7.42 3.44
CA ARG A 181 29.33 -6.24 2.95
C ARG A 181 28.87 -4.96 3.66
N THR A 182 27.56 -4.73 3.70
CA THR A 182 26.98 -3.55 4.36
C THR A 182 27.26 -3.55 5.87
N HIS A 183 27.16 -4.72 6.53
CA HIS A 183 27.49 -4.89 7.94
C HIS A 183 28.96 -4.54 8.22
N LYS A 184 29.89 -5.05 7.41
CA LYS A 184 31.32 -4.75 7.55
C LYS A 184 31.64 -3.26 7.42
N LEU A 185 30.98 -2.57 6.49
CA LEU A 185 31.09 -1.11 6.36
C LEU A 185 30.62 -0.41 7.64
N LEU A 186 29.42 -0.72 8.12
CA LEU A 186 28.86 -0.10 9.33
C LEU A 186 29.70 -0.37 10.58
N GLN A 187 30.21 -1.59 10.75
CA GLN A 187 31.17 -1.93 11.80
C GLN A 187 32.43 -1.04 11.75
N SER A 188 32.98 -0.80 10.56
CA SER A 188 34.14 0.10 10.40
C SER A 188 33.84 1.56 10.74
N LEU A 189 32.56 1.96 10.71
CA LEU A 189 32.06 3.28 11.07
C LEU A 189 31.58 3.34 12.53
N GLY A 190 31.74 2.27 13.30
CA GLY A 190 31.27 2.17 14.69
C GLY A 190 29.75 2.15 14.84
N LYS A 191 29.03 1.67 13.82
CA LYS A 191 27.56 1.59 13.78
C LYS A 191 27.08 0.15 13.93
N THR A 192 25.99 -0.03 14.66
CA THR A 192 25.18 -1.24 14.73
C THR A 192 24.14 -1.20 13.62
N MET A 193 24.10 -2.25 12.80
CA MET A 193 23.21 -2.36 11.65
C MET A 193 21.79 -2.75 12.09
N LEU A 194 20.80 -1.97 11.66
CA LEU A 194 19.38 -2.33 11.67
C LEU A 194 18.94 -2.69 10.24
N MET A 195 18.08 -3.69 10.11
CA MET A 195 17.47 -4.05 8.82
C MET A 195 16.06 -4.61 9.00
N TRP A 196 15.22 -4.47 7.98
CA TRP A 196 13.95 -5.18 7.92
C TRP A 196 14.17 -6.68 7.67
N ASP A 197 13.23 -7.52 8.12
CA ASP A 197 13.38 -8.97 8.19
C ASP A 197 12.65 -9.77 7.10
N ASP A 198 11.75 -9.14 6.33
CA ASP A 198 10.82 -9.77 5.39
C ASP A 198 11.53 -10.62 4.33
N MET A 199 12.71 -10.19 3.87
CA MET A 199 13.46 -10.91 2.85
C MET A 199 13.92 -12.31 3.30
N PHE A 200 13.93 -12.63 4.60
CA PHE A 200 14.22 -13.99 5.07
C PHE A 200 13.12 -15.00 4.71
N GLU A 201 11.90 -14.56 4.42
CA GLU A 201 10.86 -15.44 3.87
C GLU A 201 11.29 -16.06 2.53
N TYR A 202 12.04 -15.32 1.71
CA TYR A 202 12.54 -15.75 0.39
C TYR A 202 13.98 -16.26 0.44
N CYS A 203 14.74 -15.76 1.41
CA CYS A 203 16.13 -16.09 1.65
C CYS A 203 16.35 -16.79 3.00
N PRO A 204 15.64 -17.90 3.31
CA PRO A 204 15.60 -18.45 4.67
C PRO A 204 16.95 -19.00 5.14
N ARG A 205 17.87 -19.34 4.23
CA ARG A 205 19.21 -19.78 4.62
C ARG A 205 20.07 -18.64 5.16
N SER A 206 19.81 -17.40 4.74
CA SER A 206 20.63 -16.23 5.08
C SER A 206 20.56 -15.91 6.57
N ILE A 207 19.38 -16.01 7.21
CA ILE A 207 19.22 -15.65 8.63
C ILE A 207 20.14 -16.47 9.55
N THR A 208 20.40 -17.73 9.21
CA THR A 208 21.29 -18.59 10.01
C THR A 208 22.78 -18.24 9.88
N ARG A 209 23.17 -17.42 8.89
CA ARG A 209 24.56 -17.18 8.48
C ARG A 209 25.04 -15.73 8.65
N ILE A 210 24.15 -14.80 9.00
CA ILE A 210 24.52 -13.39 9.22
C ILE A 210 24.94 -13.11 10.67
N PRO A 211 25.72 -12.06 10.93
CA PRO A 211 26.17 -11.68 12.27
C PRO A 211 25.00 -11.42 13.24
N ARG A 212 25.14 -11.83 14.51
CA ARG A 212 24.08 -11.75 15.54
C ARG A 212 23.96 -10.39 16.22
N ASP A 213 24.92 -9.51 16.00
CA ASP A 213 24.90 -8.12 16.42
C ASP A 213 24.05 -7.23 15.49
N ILE A 214 23.56 -7.75 14.36
CA ILE A 214 22.53 -7.08 13.55
C ILE A 214 21.21 -7.09 14.32
N VAL A 215 20.54 -5.94 14.39
CA VAL A 215 19.21 -5.81 14.99
C VAL A 215 18.15 -5.97 13.89
N LEU A 216 17.27 -6.96 14.06
CA LEU A 216 16.18 -7.22 13.10
C LEU A 216 14.95 -6.37 13.44
N CYS A 217 14.50 -5.54 12.51
CA CYS A 217 13.25 -4.79 12.63
C CYS A 217 12.13 -5.63 12.03
N SER A 218 11.33 -6.26 12.90
CA SER A 218 10.29 -7.19 12.46
C SER A 218 8.97 -6.47 12.26
N TRP A 219 8.56 -6.35 11.00
CA TRP A 219 7.38 -5.57 10.65
C TRP A 219 6.14 -6.45 10.38
N ASN A 220 4.98 -5.96 10.82
CA ASN A 220 3.68 -6.57 10.52
C ASN A 220 2.56 -5.57 10.80
N TYR A 221 1.67 -5.37 9.83
CA TYR A 221 0.62 -4.34 9.88
C TYR A 221 -0.81 -4.89 9.99
N SER A 222 -0.93 -6.21 10.15
CA SER A 222 -2.19 -6.92 10.34
C SER A 222 -2.47 -7.17 11.82
N TYR A 223 -3.68 -7.60 12.15
CA TYR A 223 -3.99 -8.03 13.50
C TYR A 223 -3.19 -9.30 13.87
N VAL A 224 -2.43 -9.27 14.97
CA VAL A 224 -1.54 -10.35 15.40
C VAL A 224 -2.14 -11.11 16.59
N GLU A 225 -2.70 -12.30 16.36
CA GLU A 225 -3.25 -13.11 17.45
C GLU A 225 -2.16 -13.91 18.20
N ARG A 226 -1.39 -14.72 17.47
CA ARG A 226 -0.37 -15.62 18.06
C ARG A 226 0.94 -15.68 17.28
N LYS A 227 0.87 -15.56 15.95
CA LYS A 227 1.99 -15.66 15.02
C LYS A 227 1.86 -14.54 14.00
N LEU A 228 3.00 -14.10 13.48
CA LEU A 228 3.05 -13.11 12.42
C LEU A 228 2.71 -13.78 11.10
N SER A 229 1.91 -13.11 10.27
CA SER A 229 1.67 -13.54 8.88
C SER A 229 2.84 -13.07 8.01
N GLY A 230 3.32 -13.93 7.12
CA GLY A 230 4.30 -13.56 6.11
C GLY A 230 3.75 -12.54 5.11
N HIS A 231 4.64 -11.78 4.51
CA HIS A 231 4.30 -10.60 3.70
C HIS A 231 3.80 -10.96 2.31
N PHE A 232 4.55 -11.79 1.58
CA PHE A 232 4.24 -12.19 0.19
C PHE A 232 4.40 -13.71 -0.04
N ASN A 233 4.18 -14.50 1.02
CA ASN A 233 4.41 -15.94 1.04
C ASN A 233 3.16 -16.71 1.50
N ASN A 234 2.05 -16.57 0.77
CA ASN A 234 0.78 -17.26 1.05
C ASN A 234 0.24 -17.04 2.47
N SER A 235 0.50 -15.86 3.05
CA SER A 235 0.17 -15.57 4.45
C SER A 235 0.65 -16.64 5.45
N TYR A 236 1.75 -17.34 5.15
CA TYR A 236 2.34 -18.36 6.04
C TYR A 236 2.64 -17.75 7.41
N LYS A 237 2.26 -18.46 8.49
CA LYS A 237 2.39 -17.93 9.85
C LYS A 237 3.52 -18.56 10.64
N GLU A 238 4.42 -17.72 11.13
CA GLU A 238 5.56 -18.14 11.95
C GLU A 238 5.67 -17.32 13.24
N ASP A 239 6.28 -17.91 14.26
CA ASP A 239 6.65 -17.20 15.47
C ASP A 239 8.08 -16.68 15.32
N LEU A 240 8.22 -15.52 14.69
CA LEU A 240 9.53 -14.96 14.34
C LEU A 240 10.33 -14.57 15.59
N PHE A 241 9.68 -14.20 16.69
CA PHE A 241 10.41 -13.77 17.90
C PHE A 241 11.03 -14.97 18.61
N ASP A 242 10.33 -16.11 18.66
CA ASP A 242 10.94 -17.37 19.09
C ASP A 242 12.14 -17.76 18.20
N LEU A 243 12.00 -17.62 16.88
CA LEU A 243 13.11 -17.87 15.95
C LEU A 243 14.31 -16.95 16.23
N TYR A 244 14.08 -15.65 16.46
CA TYR A 244 15.13 -14.67 16.74
C TYR A 244 15.84 -14.95 18.06
N GLU A 245 15.11 -15.26 19.13
CA GLU A 245 15.69 -15.63 20.42
C GLU A 245 16.51 -16.94 20.32
N ARG A 246 16.00 -17.96 19.61
CA ARG A 246 16.75 -19.22 19.38
C ARG A 246 18.03 -19.02 18.58
N LEU A 247 18.04 -18.08 17.63
CA LEU A 247 19.21 -17.76 16.82
C LEU A 247 20.15 -16.74 17.50
N GLY A 248 19.71 -16.07 18.57
CA GLY A 248 20.47 -15.12 19.35
C GLY A 248 20.50 -13.70 18.79
N PHE A 249 19.46 -13.28 18.05
CA PHE A 249 19.35 -11.91 17.54
C PHE A 249 18.71 -10.96 18.54
N GLN A 250 19.12 -9.69 18.49
CA GLN A 250 18.28 -8.58 18.98
C GLN A 250 17.29 -8.18 17.89
N TYR A 251 16.11 -7.71 18.31
CA TYR A 251 15.06 -7.32 17.37
C TYR A 251 14.12 -6.27 17.96
N ILE A 252 13.44 -5.56 17.06
CA ILE A 252 12.47 -4.51 17.37
C ILE A 252 11.12 -4.93 16.79
N ALA A 253 10.05 -4.84 17.60
CA ALA A 253 8.69 -5.03 17.11
C ALA A 253 8.27 -3.79 16.30
N SER A 254 7.94 -3.95 15.02
CA SER A 254 7.67 -2.82 14.13
C SER A 254 6.21 -2.85 13.64
N SER A 255 5.33 -2.15 14.35
CA SER A 255 3.89 -2.09 14.02
C SER A 255 3.56 -0.81 13.26
N ASN A 256 2.41 -0.76 12.58
CA ASN A 256 1.84 0.52 12.17
C ASN A 256 1.22 1.24 13.39
N THR A 257 0.62 2.40 13.20
CA THR A 257 0.01 3.19 14.28
C THR A 257 -1.47 2.87 14.55
N CYS A 258 -2.10 2.01 13.75
CA CYS A 258 -3.50 1.64 13.97
C CYS A 258 -3.67 0.96 15.33
N VAL A 259 -4.71 1.34 16.08
CA VAL A 259 -4.93 0.84 17.45
C VAL A 259 -4.95 -0.69 17.50
N TYR A 260 -5.67 -1.37 16.60
CA TYR A 260 -5.78 -2.83 16.62
C TYR A 260 -4.43 -3.53 16.40
N ASN A 261 -3.56 -2.98 15.54
CA ASN A 261 -2.26 -3.58 15.22
C ASN A 261 -1.26 -3.28 16.35
N VAL A 262 -1.17 -2.03 16.81
CA VAL A 262 -0.35 -1.66 17.98
C VAL A 262 -0.69 -2.53 19.19
N GLU A 263 -1.99 -2.70 19.48
CA GLU A 263 -2.47 -3.53 20.58
C GLU A 263 -2.10 -5.01 20.44
N SER A 264 -2.46 -5.61 19.30
CA SER A 264 -2.26 -7.03 19.07
C SER A 264 -0.77 -7.41 18.94
N PHE A 265 0.02 -6.57 18.27
CA PHE A 265 1.46 -6.77 18.15
C PHE A 265 2.16 -6.57 19.51
N THR A 266 1.77 -5.57 20.31
CA THR A 266 2.33 -5.41 21.67
C THR A 266 2.05 -6.63 22.55
N ARG A 267 0.85 -7.22 22.49
CA ARG A 267 0.55 -8.48 23.19
C ARG A 267 1.39 -9.66 22.69
N TYR A 268 1.58 -9.77 21.38
CA TYR A 268 2.47 -10.78 20.80
C TYR A 268 3.91 -10.60 21.31
N ALA A 269 4.42 -9.37 21.30
CA ALA A 269 5.76 -8.99 21.70
C ALA A 269 6.02 -9.20 23.20
N ALA A 270 5.00 -9.00 24.06
CA ALA A 270 5.10 -9.16 25.51
C ALA A 270 5.43 -10.59 25.98
N ARG A 271 5.33 -11.59 25.08
CA ARG A 271 5.74 -12.98 25.35
C ARG A 271 7.25 -13.19 25.24
N TYR A 272 7.97 -12.18 24.76
CA TYR A 272 9.38 -12.23 24.37
C TYR A 272 10.15 -11.02 24.91
N LYS A 273 11.41 -10.86 24.50
CA LYS A 273 12.29 -9.77 24.95
C LYS A 273 12.82 -8.91 23.78
N PRO A 274 11.95 -8.23 23.01
CA PRO A 274 12.42 -7.28 22.00
C PRO A 274 13.20 -6.13 22.66
N LEU A 275 14.14 -5.55 21.91
CA LEU A 275 14.85 -4.32 22.30
C LEU A 275 13.90 -3.13 22.50
N GLY A 276 12.76 -3.19 21.81
CA GLY A 276 11.81 -2.09 21.77
C GLY A 276 10.70 -2.24 20.75
N MET A 277 10.08 -1.11 20.48
CA MET A 277 9.02 -0.93 19.50
C MET A 277 9.39 0.15 18.50
N LEU A 278 8.96 -0.03 17.26
CA LEU A 278 9.01 0.95 16.19
C LEU A 278 7.60 1.15 15.63
N ALA A 279 6.96 2.27 15.95
CA ALA A 279 5.69 2.65 15.34
C ALA A 279 5.93 3.30 13.97
N THR A 280 5.49 2.66 12.89
CA THR A 280 5.73 3.12 11.51
C THR A 280 4.54 3.86 10.92
N ILE A 281 4.83 4.89 10.13
CA ILE A 281 3.88 5.72 9.40
C ILE A 281 4.36 5.87 7.94
N TRP A 282 3.65 5.20 7.04
CA TRP A 282 3.96 5.19 5.61
C TRP A 282 3.03 6.10 4.78
N GLU A 283 1.97 6.63 5.38
CA GLU A 283 0.93 7.42 4.70
C GLU A 283 1.38 8.86 4.47
N LYS A 284 1.93 9.16 3.28
CA LYS A 284 2.26 10.54 2.85
C LYS A 284 2.14 10.74 1.34
N GLY A 285 1.95 11.99 0.92
CA GLY A 285 1.87 12.41 -0.48
C GLY A 285 0.47 12.85 -0.95
N ILE A 286 -0.57 12.61 -0.14
CA ILE A 286 -1.94 13.11 -0.34
C ILE A 286 -2.56 13.51 1.02
N GLN A 287 -2.36 12.67 2.03
CA GLN A 287 -2.84 12.87 3.40
C GLN A 287 -1.86 13.70 4.24
N GLN A 288 -2.35 14.16 5.39
CA GLN A 288 -1.66 15.12 6.25
C GLN A 288 -1.27 14.41 7.55
N LEU A 289 0.02 14.47 7.90
CA LEU A 289 0.57 13.66 9.00
C LEU A 289 -0.07 13.98 10.37
N ASN A 290 -0.54 15.22 10.56
CA ASN A 290 -1.23 15.65 11.79
C ASN A 290 -2.52 14.87 12.08
N LEU A 291 -3.15 14.28 11.06
CA LEU A 291 -4.27 13.36 11.24
C LEU A 291 -3.87 12.15 12.09
N LEU A 292 -2.65 11.66 11.93
CA LEU A 292 -2.16 10.42 12.54
C LEU A 292 -1.52 10.65 13.91
N TYR A 293 -1.33 11.91 14.33
CA TYR A 293 -0.64 12.23 15.57
C TYR A 293 -1.29 11.59 16.83
N PRO A 294 -2.63 11.53 16.98
CA PRO A 294 -3.22 10.83 18.13
C PRO A 294 -2.96 9.33 18.11
N LEU A 295 -2.84 8.71 16.93
CA LEU A 295 -2.51 7.29 16.81
C LEU A 295 -1.05 7.03 17.21
N VAL A 296 -0.13 7.92 16.80
CA VAL A 296 1.28 7.92 17.25
C VAL A 296 1.35 8.08 18.77
N ALA A 297 0.66 9.09 19.32
CA ALA A 297 0.60 9.34 20.74
C ALA A 297 0.04 8.15 21.52
N ASN A 298 -1.02 7.50 21.02
CA ASN A 298 -1.57 6.28 21.59
C ASN A 298 -0.54 5.14 21.66
N ALA A 299 0.27 4.95 20.61
CA ALA A 299 1.31 3.92 20.59
C ALA A 299 2.42 4.20 21.62
N GLY A 300 2.90 5.45 21.69
CA GLY A 300 3.88 5.87 22.69
C GLY A 300 3.35 5.70 24.12
N MET A 301 2.10 6.10 24.38
CA MET A 301 1.44 5.90 25.67
C MET A 301 1.37 4.42 26.07
N LEU A 302 1.02 3.52 25.15
CA LEU A 302 0.95 2.08 25.43
C LEU A 302 2.31 1.54 25.89
N TRP A 303 3.37 1.83 25.16
CA TRP A 303 4.73 1.34 25.46
C TRP A 303 5.37 2.00 26.69
N ASN A 304 4.79 3.09 27.18
CA ASN A 304 5.10 3.70 28.47
C ASN A 304 4.20 3.20 29.62
N GLY A 305 3.36 2.19 29.38
CA GLY A 305 2.50 1.59 30.41
C GLY A 305 1.33 2.48 30.83
N ILE A 306 0.95 3.47 30.01
CA ILE A 306 -0.20 4.32 30.27
C ILE A 306 -1.45 3.62 29.75
N LEU A 307 -2.38 3.26 30.63
CA LEU A 307 -3.65 2.59 30.26
C LEU A 307 -3.45 1.37 29.33
N PRO A 308 -2.56 0.42 29.68
CA PRO A 308 -2.15 -0.64 28.75
C PRO A 308 -3.29 -1.61 28.41
N ASN A 309 -4.30 -1.71 29.27
CA ASN A 309 -5.46 -2.59 29.09
C ASN A 309 -6.75 -1.82 28.74
N ASN A 310 -6.66 -0.53 28.42
CA ASN A 310 -7.81 0.30 28.06
C ASN A 310 -7.52 1.15 26.81
N PRO A 311 -7.52 0.54 25.61
CA PRO A 311 -7.22 1.23 24.35
C PRO A 311 -8.17 2.40 24.07
N VAL A 312 -9.45 2.28 24.46
CA VAL A 312 -10.47 3.31 24.20
C VAL A 312 -10.15 4.59 24.98
N GLU A 313 -9.94 4.48 26.29
CA GLU A 313 -9.61 5.64 27.13
C GLU A 313 -8.23 6.20 26.77
N ARG A 314 -7.28 5.34 26.40
CA ARG A 314 -5.94 5.77 26.00
C ARG A 314 -5.97 6.56 24.70
N LEU A 315 -6.71 6.11 23.69
CA LEU A 315 -6.91 6.86 22.44
C LEU A 315 -7.62 8.19 22.72
N ALA A 316 -8.67 8.20 23.55
CA ALA A 316 -9.35 9.45 23.94
C ALA A 316 -8.39 10.45 24.60
N ARG A 317 -7.50 9.97 25.49
CA ARG A 317 -6.46 10.78 26.12
C ARG A 317 -5.42 11.28 25.12
N ALA A 318 -5.04 10.45 24.14
CA ALA A 318 -4.13 10.85 23.07
C ALA A 318 -4.76 11.96 22.21
N ILE A 319 -6.02 11.80 21.77
CA ILE A 319 -6.78 12.79 21.02
C ILE A 319 -6.84 14.13 21.79
N GLN A 320 -7.24 14.08 23.06
CA GLN A 320 -7.31 15.28 23.91
C GLN A 320 -5.97 16.02 23.96
N LYS A 321 -4.87 15.31 24.21
CA LYS A 321 -3.54 15.93 24.34
C LYS A 321 -3.03 16.48 23.02
N THR A 322 -3.15 15.71 21.95
CA THR A 322 -2.59 16.06 20.64
C THR A 322 -3.39 17.18 19.96
N TYR A 323 -4.71 17.16 20.10
CA TYR A 323 -5.58 18.14 19.45
C TYR A 323 -6.01 19.30 20.35
N ASN A 324 -5.73 19.20 21.65
CA ASN A 324 -6.11 20.20 22.66
C ASN A 324 -7.64 20.45 22.69
N ILE A 325 -8.41 19.36 22.61
CA ILE A 325 -9.88 19.37 22.72
C ILE A 325 -10.32 18.72 24.03
N THR A 326 -11.44 19.18 24.58
CA THR A 326 -11.97 18.75 25.88
C THR A 326 -13.39 18.21 25.80
N ASN A 327 -14.12 18.52 24.72
CA ASN A 327 -15.46 18.02 24.50
C ASN A 327 -15.46 16.49 24.27
N LYS A 328 -16.15 15.75 25.15
CA LYS A 328 -16.18 14.28 25.12
C LYS A 328 -16.90 13.70 23.89
N GLU A 329 -17.95 14.36 23.41
CA GLU A 329 -18.68 13.95 22.20
C GLU A 329 -17.76 14.07 20.98
N LEU A 330 -17.06 15.20 20.87
CA LEU A 330 -16.09 15.43 19.80
C LEU A 330 -14.93 14.42 19.86
N ILE A 331 -14.37 14.16 21.06
CA ILE A 331 -13.32 13.15 21.23
C ILE A 331 -13.81 11.76 20.75
N HIS A 332 -15.06 11.41 21.04
CA HIS A 332 -15.64 10.15 20.57
C HIS A 332 -15.77 10.11 19.03
N VAL A 333 -16.27 11.19 18.42
CA VAL A 333 -16.35 11.33 16.95
C VAL A 333 -14.97 11.18 16.31
N VAL A 334 -13.95 11.90 16.82
CA VAL A 334 -12.57 11.80 16.33
C VAL A 334 -12.04 10.38 16.51
N SER A 335 -12.31 9.73 17.65
CA SER A 335 -11.92 8.34 17.90
C SER A 335 -12.52 7.38 16.87
N MET A 336 -13.79 7.58 16.49
CA MET A 336 -14.44 6.77 15.46
C MET A 336 -13.82 6.98 14.08
N ILE A 337 -13.45 8.22 13.73
CA ILE A 337 -12.77 8.52 12.47
C ILE A 337 -11.39 7.85 12.45
N LEU A 338 -10.57 8.03 13.49
CA LEU A 338 -9.20 7.50 13.54
C LEU A 338 -9.11 5.98 13.69
N SER A 339 -10.13 5.34 14.29
CA SER A 339 -10.17 3.88 14.43
C SER A 339 -10.50 3.19 13.10
N ARG A 340 -10.92 3.94 12.09
CA ARG A 340 -11.19 3.43 10.76
C ARG A 340 -9.90 3.48 9.95
N LYS A 341 -9.60 2.34 9.35
CA LYS A 341 -8.48 2.22 8.40
C LYS A 341 -8.94 2.79 7.06
N TYR A 342 -8.89 4.12 6.92
CA TYR A 342 -8.95 4.75 5.60
C TYR A 342 -7.59 4.57 4.94
N TYR A 343 -7.29 3.36 4.45
CA TYR A 343 -6.12 3.25 3.60
C TYR A 343 -6.25 4.26 2.46
N SER A 344 -5.14 4.93 2.19
CA SER A 344 -4.93 5.94 1.16
C SER A 344 -5.10 5.33 -0.25
N ASP A 345 -6.33 4.97 -0.60
CA ASP A 345 -6.61 4.43 -1.92
C ASP A 345 -6.60 5.55 -2.96
N ASN A 346 -5.52 5.59 -3.73
CA ASN A 346 -5.51 6.19 -5.07
C ASN A 346 -6.56 5.56 -6.02
N ASN A 347 -7.29 4.53 -5.56
CA ASN A 347 -8.33 3.80 -6.27
C ASN A 347 -9.75 4.00 -5.71
N TYR A 348 -10.00 4.97 -4.82
CA TYR A 348 -11.37 5.33 -4.40
C TYR A 348 -12.29 5.66 -5.61
N PHE A 349 -11.70 6.05 -6.74
CA PHE A 349 -12.38 6.27 -8.03
C PHE A 349 -12.12 5.17 -9.05
N SER A 350 -11.89 3.92 -8.62
CA SER A 350 -12.20 2.80 -9.50
C SER A 350 -13.71 2.82 -9.69
N MET A 351 -14.14 3.32 -10.85
CA MET A 351 -15.53 3.21 -11.32
C MET A 351 -15.87 1.76 -11.67
N VAL A 352 -14.88 0.87 -11.66
CA VAL A 352 -15.01 -0.58 -11.81
C VAL A 352 -15.32 -1.17 -10.43
N GLY A 353 -16.53 -1.66 -10.23
CA GLY A 353 -16.98 -2.30 -8.98
C GLY A 353 -18.49 -2.28 -8.83
N ALA A 354 -19.05 -3.34 -8.24
CA ALA A 354 -20.48 -3.43 -7.93
C ALA A 354 -20.84 -2.66 -6.64
N ARG A 355 -22.15 -2.38 -6.47
CA ARG A 355 -22.70 -1.88 -5.20
C ARG A 355 -22.40 -2.88 -4.08
N ASN A 356 -21.93 -2.39 -2.92
CA ASN A 356 -21.62 -3.22 -1.76
C ASN A 356 -22.21 -2.61 -0.49
N LYS A 357 -22.89 -3.44 0.31
CA LYS A 357 -23.51 -3.07 1.59
C LYS A 357 -22.54 -2.39 2.55
N THR A 358 -21.28 -2.84 2.62
CA THR A 358 -20.26 -2.24 3.50
C THR A 358 -19.98 -0.78 3.10
N MET A 359 -19.98 -0.49 1.80
CA MET A 359 -19.74 0.87 1.31
C MET A 359 -20.90 1.81 1.65
N ASP A 360 -22.15 1.36 1.46
CA ASP A 360 -23.35 2.13 1.82
C ASP A 360 -23.39 2.43 3.33
N GLN A 361 -23.04 1.46 4.17
CA GLN A 361 -22.92 1.67 5.61
C GLN A 361 -21.83 2.69 5.95
N ASN A 362 -20.65 2.60 5.33
CA ASN A 362 -19.57 3.55 5.53
C ASN A 362 -19.95 4.96 5.06
N TYR A 363 -20.66 5.09 3.94
CA TYR A 363 -21.15 6.37 3.44
C TYR A 363 -22.09 7.05 4.45
N ARG A 364 -23.12 6.34 4.94
CA ARG A 364 -24.07 6.90 5.94
C ARG A 364 -23.36 7.28 7.24
N LEU A 365 -22.38 6.46 7.66
CA LEU A 365 -21.57 6.75 8.82
C LEU A 365 -20.70 8.00 8.58
N ASP A 366 -20.05 8.12 7.43
CA ASP A 366 -19.20 9.27 7.09
C ASP A 366 -20.02 10.58 7.08
N GLN A 367 -21.24 10.57 6.54
CA GLN A 367 -22.14 11.72 6.58
C GLN A 367 -22.50 12.11 8.02
N SER A 368 -22.79 11.12 8.86
CA SER A 368 -23.13 11.35 10.28
C SER A 368 -21.94 11.91 11.05
N LEU A 369 -20.74 11.34 10.84
CA LEU A 369 -19.50 11.81 11.46
C LEU A 369 -19.14 13.22 11.00
N LEU A 370 -19.35 13.55 9.72
CA LEU A 370 -19.09 14.90 9.20
C LEU A 370 -20.00 15.93 9.87
N ALA A 371 -21.30 15.65 9.97
CA ALA A 371 -22.24 16.53 10.66
C ALA A 371 -21.91 16.71 12.15
N CYS A 372 -21.52 15.62 12.83
CA CYS A 372 -21.09 15.70 14.23
C CYS A 372 -19.78 16.50 14.39
N LEU A 373 -18.85 16.36 13.45
CA LEU A 373 -17.59 17.10 13.44
C LEU A 373 -17.83 18.60 13.26
N GLU A 374 -18.73 19.00 12.36
CA GLU A 374 -19.13 20.39 12.15
C GLU A 374 -19.77 21.01 13.40
N GLN A 375 -20.69 20.29 14.05
CA GLN A 375 -21.27 20.74 15.33
C GLN A 375 -20.22 20.83 16.45
N GLY A 376 -19.27 19.90 16.47
CA GLY A 376 -18.15 19.92 17.40
C GLY A 376 -17.25 21.15 17.18
N LYS A 377 -17.00 21.51 15.92
CA LYS A 377 -16.24 22.70 15.51
C LYS A 377 -16.87 23.99 15.98
N GLU A 378 -18.19 24.11 15.92
CA GLU A 378 -18.91 25.28 16.44
C GLU A 378 -18.79 25.40 17.97
N LYS A 379 -18.86 24.27 18.69
CA LYS A 379 -18.76 24.23 20.15
C LYS A 379 -17.34 24.43 20.67
N GLU A 380 -16.33 23.90 19.98
CA GLU A 380 -14.92 23.95 20.39
C GLU A 380 -14.01 24.22 19.16
N PRO A 381 -13.92 25.48 18.69
CA PRO A 381 -13.23 25.86 17.44
C PRO A 381 -11.70 25.94 17.56
N VAL A 382 -11.10 25.04 18.35
CA VAL A 382 -9.64 24.95 18.52
C VAL A 382 -9.03 24.02 17.48
N ASN A 383 -7.77 24.24 17.13
CA ASN A 383 -7.02 23.38 16.20
C ASN A 383 -7.69 23.21 14.81
N GLN A 384 -7.72 24.30 14.04
CA GLN A 384 -8.32 24.32 12.71
C GLN A 384 -7.71 23.31 11.74
N ASP A 385 -6.46 22.91 11.96
CA ASP A 385 -5.75 21.94 11.13
C ASP A 385 -6.21 20.49 11.41
N MET A 386 -6.64 20.19 12.63
CA MET A 386 -7.34 18.93 12.95
C MET A 386 -8.64 18.84 12.15
N TYR A 387 -9.50 19.86 12.25
CA TYR A 387 -10.78 19.88 11.55
C TYR A 387 -10.59 19.77 10.04
N ALA A 388 -9.67 20.54 9.46
CA ALA A 388 -9.38 20.47 8.02
C ALA A 388 -8.94 19.06 7.58
N ALA A 389 -8.09 18.39 8.36
CA ALA A 389 -7.64 17.03 8.03
C ALA A 389 -8.77 15.99 8.13
N LEU A 390 -9.59 16.05 9.19
CA LEU A 390 -10.71 15.13 9.39
C LEU A 390 -11.85 15.35 8.38
N GLU A 391 -12.21 16.61 8.11
CA GLU A 391 -13.19 16.99 7.09
C GLU A 391 -12.74 16.50 5.71
N TYR A 392 -11.45 16.68 5.37
CA TYR A 392 -10.88 16.21 4.11
C TYR A 392 -11.09 14.70 3.92
N GLU A 393 -10.75 13.87 4.91
CA GLU A 393 -10.91 12.41 4.80
C GLU A 393 -12.37 11.98 4.65
N LEU A 394 -13.26 12.55 5.45
CA LEU A 394 -14.70 12.21 5.40
C LEU A 394 -15.30 12.63 4.06
N ARG A 395 -15.05 13.87 3.60
CA ARG A 395 -15.56 14.37 2.33
C ARG A 395 -15.02 13.60 1.14
N ARG A 396 -13.74 13.22 1.17
CA ARG A 396 -13.12 12.38 0.14
C ARG A 396 -13.80 11.00 0.05
N SER A 397 -14.06 10.36 1.19
CA SER A 397 -14.76 9.06 1.26
C SER A 397 -16.20 9.17 0.75
N ILE A 398 -16.94 10.20 1.17
CA ILE A 398 -18.31 10.49 0.73
C ILE A 398 -18.37 10.69 -0.79
N LEU A 399 -17.47 11.52 -1.34
CA LEU A 399 -17.41 11.78 -2.78
C LEU A 399 -17.11 10.50 -3.57
N ALA A 400 -16.19 9.67 -3.09
CA ALA A 400 -15.86 8.41 -3.74
C ALA A 400 -17.06 7.46 -3.84
N TYR A 401 -17.85 7.36 -2.75
CA TYR A 401 -19.10 6.60 -2.76
C TYR A 401 -20.09 7.14 -3.79
N LYS A 402 -20.38 8.45 -3.76
CA LYS A 402 -21.32 9.09 -4.72
C LYS A 402 -20.90 8.85 -6.17
N ALA A 403 -19.63 9.04 -6.47
CA ALA A 403 -19.08 8.82 -7.80
C ALA A 403 -19.24 7.36 -8.27
N ARG A 404 -19.07 6.39 -7.36
CA ARG A 404 -19.26 4.97 -7.67
C ARG A 404 -20.73 4.61 -7.90
N GLU A 405 -21.65 5.09 -7.06
CA GLU A 405 -23.08 4.85 -7.25
C GLU A 405 -23.56 5.36 -8.61
N ILE A 406 -23.17 6.59 -8.96
CA ILE A 406 -23.49 7.19 -10.26
C ILE A 406 -22.85 6.40 -11.41
N ALA A 407 -21.63 5.91 -11.25
CA ALA A 407 -21.02 5.05 -12.26
C ALA A 407 -21.82 3.75 -12.44
N CYS A 408 -22.29 3.14 -11.35
CA CYS A 408 -23.17 1.97 -11.40
C CYS A 408 -24.48 2.28 -12.14
N ASP A 409 -25.13 3.42 -11.88
CA ASP A 409 -26.34 3.83 -12.61
C ASP A 409 -26.09 3.97 -14.11
N VAL A 410 -24.94 4.56 -14.49
CA VAL A 410 -24.51 4.66 -15.88
C VAL A 410 -24.30 3.25 -16.49
N PHE A 411 -23.72 2.30 -15.76
CA PHE A 411 -23.55 0.93 -16.25
C PHE A 411 -24.87 0.15 -16.34
N ASP A 412 -25.76 0.30 -15.37
CA ASP A 412 -27.07 -0.36 -15.34
C ASP A 412 -27.95 0.14 -16.49
N TYR A 413 -27.94 1.46 -16.76
CA TYR A 413 -28.61 2.05 -17.91
C TYR A 413 -28.13 1.46 -19.24
N ARG A 414 -26.80 1.36 -19.42
CA ARG A 414 -26.19 0.87 -20.67
C ARG A 414 -26.50 -0.60 -20.95
N SER A 415 -26.51 -1.41 -19.89
CA SER A 415 -26.77 -2.84 -19.96
C SER A 415 -28.26 -3.18 -20.05
N GLY A 416 -29.16 -2.19 -19.87
CA GLY A 416 -30.60 -2.39 -19.86
C GLY A 416 -31.13 -3.00 -18.56
N VAL A 417 -30.30 -3.07 -17.51
CA VAL A 417 -30.66 -3.57 -16.18
C VAL A 417 -31.62 -2.61 -15.48
N SER A 418 -31.42 -1.31 -15.67
CA SER A 418 -32.32 -0.26 -15.15
C SER A 418 -32.41 0.90 -16.13
N ALA A 419 -33.35 1.82 -15.90
CA ALA A 419 -33.53 3.01 -16.74
C ALA A 419 -33.59 4.28 -15.87
N PRO A 420 -32.48 4.68 -15.22
CA PRO A 420 -32.44 5.91 -14.42
C PRO A 420 -32.71 7.15 -15.28
N ASP A 421 -33.16 8.23 -14.63
CA ASP A 421 -33.25 9.54 -15.30
C ASP A 421 -31.84 10.07 -15.58
N MET A 422 -31.46 10.08 -16.85
CA MET A 422 -30.11 10.49 -17.27
C MET A 422 -29.82 11.97 -17.03
N ASN A 423 -30.85 12.81 -16.85
CA ASN A 423 -30.66 14.19 -16.42
C ASN A 423 -30.26 14.25 -14.95
N GLU A 424 -30.87 13.42 -14.09
CA GLU A 424 -30.49 13.29 -12.68
C GLU A 424 -29.07 12.74 -12.54
N VAL A 425 -28.73 11.71 -13.31
CA VAL A 425 -27.37 11.16 -13.36
C VAL A 425 -26.35 12.23 -13.78
N SER A 426 -26.61 12.96 -14.87
CA SER A 426 -25.73 14.03 -15.36
C SER A 426 -25.58 15.18 -14.34
N SER A 427 -26.66 15.53 -13.64
CA SER A 427 -26.65 16.49 -12.55
C SER A 427 -25.80 16.00 -11.38
N GLY A 428 -25.96 14.75 -10.97
CA GLY A 428 -25.18 14.11 -9.91
C GLY A 428 -23.68 14.08 -10.21
N ILE A 429 -23.28 13.74 -11.45
CA ILE A 429 -21.87 13.78 -11.86
C ILE A 429 -21.33 15.22 -11.77
N SER A 430 -22.11 16.20 -12.23
CA SER A 430 -21.72 17.62 -12.18
C SER A 430 -21.51 18.11 -10.74
N GLN A 431 -22.36 17.66 -9.80
CA GLN A 431 -22.20 17.93 -8.38
C GLN A 431 -20.92 17.28 -7.81
N CYS A 432 -20.64 16.02 -8.17
CA CYS A 432 -19.40 15.35 -7.78
C CYS A 432 -18.15 16.10 -8.28
N ILE A 433 -18.16 16.60 -9.52
CA ILE A 433 -17.07 17.41 -10.08
C ILE A 433 -16.87 18.70 -9.27
N ALA A 434 -17.96 19.39 -8.92
CA ALA A 434 -17.88 20.61 -8.11
C ALA A 434 -17.32 20.33 -6.71
N GLU A 435 -17.79 19.26 -6.06
CA GLU A 435 -17.28 18.83 -4.76
C GLU A 435 -15.81 18.42 -4.81
N ALA A 436 -15.38 17.70 -5.86
CA ALA A 436 -13.98 17.34 -6.08
C ALA A 436 -13.07 18.57 -6.22
N LYS A 437 -13.52 19.59 -6.96
CA LYS A 437 -12.79 20.86 -7.13
C LYS A 437 -12.67 21.63 -5.82
N ASP A 438 -13.72 21.66 -5.01
CA ASP A 438 -13.67 22.30 -3.69
C ASP A 438 -12.71 21.56 -2.74
N ILE A 439 -12.82 20.23 -2.63
CA ILE A 439 -11.90 19.40 -1.82
C ILE A 439 -10.45 19.66 -2.22
N ARG A 440 -10.16 19.66 -3.52
CA ARG A 440 -8.84 19.97 -4.07
C ARG A 440 -8.35 21.36 -3.64
N GLN A 441 -9.20 22.39 -3.76
CA GLN A 441 -8.84 23.76 -3.39
C GLN A 441 -8.54 23.89 -1.89
N GLN A 442 -9.38 23.31 -1.04
CA GLN A 442 -9.15 23.29 0.41
C GLN A 442 -7.85 22.58 0.77
N GLN A 443 -7.56 21.45 0.11
CA GLN A 443 -6.33 20.70 0.36
C GLN A 443 -5.08 21.46 -0.07
N ILE A 444 -5.13 22.25 -1.16
CA ILE A 444 -4.03 23.15 -1.55
C ILE A 444 -3.80 24.24 -0.50
N ILE A 445 -4.88 24.87 0.00
CA ILE A 445 -4.79 25.90 1.05
C ILE A 445 -4.15 25.30 2.30
N PHE A 446 -4.59 24.10 2.71
CA PHE A 446 -4.06 23.43 3.88
C PHE A 446 -2.60 23.01 3.69
N TRP A 447 -2.25 22.48 2.51
CA TRP A 447 -0.87 22.16 2.14
C TRP A 447 0.05 23.35 2.26
N ASN A 448 -0.31 24.48 1.67
CA ASN A 448 0.52 25.69 1.67
C ASN A 448 0.71 26.28 3.07
N ARG A 449 -0.29 26.13 3.96
CA ARG A 449 -0.19 26.57 5.37
C ARG A 449 0.89 25.81 6.14
N ARG A 450 1.04 24.49 5.91
CA ARG A 450 1.96 23.62 6.66
C ARG A 450 3.29 23.38 5.96
N ARG A 451 3.27 23.36 4.62
CA ARG A 451 4.40 22.98 3.76
C ARG A 451 4.78 24.10 2.79
N GLN A 452 4.80 25.34 3.27
CA GLN A 452 5.22 26.47 2.45
C GLN A 452 6.58 26.20 1.79
N GLY A 453 6.65 26.36 0.47
CA GLY A 453 7.87 26.11 -0.32
C GLY A 453 8.10 24.66 -0.76
N ILE A 454 7.20 23.72 -0.43
CA ILE A 454 7.26 22.33 -0.90
C ILE A 454 6.15 22.11 -1.93
N ALA A 455 6.53 21.64 -3.12
CA ALA A 455 5.60 21.37 -4.21
C ALA A 455 4.52 20.35 -3.80
N SER A 456 3.29 20.58 -4.26
CA SER A 456 2.13 19.73 -3.98
C SER A 456 1.74 18.86 -5.19
N ASP A 457 2.65 18.67 -6.14
CA ASP A 457 2.35 18.15 -7.49
C ASP A 457 1.68 16.78 -7.46
N HIS A 458 2.14 15.88 -6.59
CA HIS A 458 1.55 14.55 -6.46
C HIS A 458 0.11 14.60 -5.96
N MET A 459 -0.14 15.38 -4.90
CA MET A 459 -1.47 15.58 -4.33
C MET A 459 -2.41 16.24 -5.36
N VAL A 460 -1.94 17.29 -6.03
CA VAL A 460 -2.70 18.02 -7.04
C VAL A 460 -3.06 17.11 -8.21
N LYS A 461 -2.08 16.38 -8.74
CA LYS A 461 -2.29 15.42 -9.83
C LYS A 461 -3.32 14.37 -9.48
N SER A 462 -3.27 13.81 -8.26
CA SER A 462 -4.26 12.82 -7.82
C SER A 462 -5.70 13.37 -7.87
N HIS A 463 -5.93 14.61 -7.45
CA HIS A 463 -7.25 15.24 -7.55
C HIS A 463 -7.63 15.59 -8.99
N ASP A 464 -6.67 16.02 -9.82
CA ASP A 464 -6.91 16.32 -11.24
C ASP A 464 -7.31 15.06 -12.02
N ASP A 465 -6.65 13.93 -11.79
CA ASP A 465 -6.98 12.64 -12.40
C ASP A 465 -8.43 12.21 -12.07
N ILE A 466 -8.91 12.49 -10.85
CA ILE A 466 -10.28 12.22 -10.41
C ILE A 466 -11.28 13.11 -11.16
N ILE A 467 -11.02 14.41 -11.21
CA ILE A 467 -11.87 15.38 -11.91
C ILE A 467 -11.96 15.03 -13.40
N GLU A 468 -10.85 14.64 -14.02
CA GLU A 468 -10.82 14.20 -15.42
C GLU A 468 -11.68 12.95 -15.66
N ARG A 469 -11.60 11.94 -14.78
CA ARG A 469 -12.44 10.74 -14.87
C ARG A 469 -13.93 11.06 -14.76
N LEU A 470 -14.31 11.92 -13.82
CA LEU A 470 -15.69 12.37 -13.67
C LEU A 470 -16.17 13.18 -14.88
N GLN A 471 -15.31 14.01 -15.45
CA GLN A 471 -15.64 14.76 -16.66
C GLN A 471 -15.89 13.82 -17.85
N LYS A 472 -15.05 12.80 -18.04
CA LYS A 472 -15.27 11.76 -19.05
C LYS A 472 -16.61 11.04 -18.83
N LEU A 473 -16.94 10.72 -17.57
CA LEU A 473 -18.24 10.12 -17.24
C LEU A 473 -19.42 11.05 -17.56
N LEU A 474 -19.28 12.35 -17.28
CA LEU A 474 -20.29 13.36 -17.62
C LEU A 474 -20.52 13.48 -19.13
N ASP A 475 -19.44 13.46 -19.91
CA ASP A 475 -19.51 13.56 -21.36
C ASP A 475 -20.21 12.32 -21.95
N ILE A 476 -19.92 11.13 -21.42
CA ILE A 476 -20.64 9.89 -21.74
C ILE A 476 -22.13 10.04 -21.38
N ALA A 477 -22.44 10.57 -20.20
CA ALA A 477 -23.81 10.72 -19.74
C ALA A 477 -24.66 11.69 -20.58
N LYS A 478 -24.09 12.82 -20.99
CA LYS A 478 -24.80 13.89 -21.72
C LYS A 478 -25.05 13.57 -23.19
N THR A 479 -24.09 12.92 -23.83
CA THR A 479 -24.17 12.68 -25.28
C THR A 479 -25.17 11.57 -25.63
N CYS A 480 -25.66 10.85 -24.61
CA CYS A 480 -26.24 9.53 -24.79
C CYS A 480 -25.38 8.64 -25.71
N ALA A 481 -24.08 8.92 -25.85
CA ALA A 481 -23.11 8.08 -26.54
C ALA A 481 -22.78 6.83 -25.72
N PHE A 482 -23.74 6.41 -24.89
CA PHE A 482 -24.07 5.03 -24.65
C PHE A 482 -24.30 4.37 -26.01
N GLY A 483 -23.21 4.05 -26.71
CA GLY A 483 -23.24 2.83 -27.51
C GLY A 483 -23.90 1.78 -26.63
N GLU A 484 -24.89 1.08 -27.18
CA GLU A 484 -25.45 -0.10 -26.57
C GLU A 484 -24.24 -0.86 -26.00
N LEU A 485 -24.07 -1.06 -24.70
CA LEU A 485 -22.86 -1.74 -24.20
C LEU A 485 -23.33 -2.60 -23.04
N GLY A 486 -23.01 -3.88 -23.10
CA GLY A 486 -23.29 -4.80 -22.03
C GLY A 486 -22.41 -4.58 -20.80
N ARG A 487 -22.65 -5.38 -19.77
CA ARG A 487 -21.86 -5.45 -18.53
C ARG A 487 -21.43 -6.89 -18.33
N LEU A 488 -20.16 -7.12 -17.98
CA LEU A 488 -19.68 -8.39 -17.42
C LEU A 488 -19.39 -8.18 -15.94
N ASP A 489 -20.02 -8.96 -15.08
CA ASP A 489 -19.72 -9.03 -13.66
C ASP A 489 -18.85 -10.27 -13.39
N VAL A 490 -17.76 -10.07 -12.66
CA VAL A 490 -16.86 -11.15 -12.26
C VAL A 490 -16.69 -11.09 -10.76
N THR A 491 -17.07 -12.16 -10.08
CA THR A 491 -16.89 -12.31 -8.64
C THR A 491 -15.58 -13.03 -8.37
N PHE A 492 -14.58 -12.25 -7.98
CA PHE A 492 -13.24 -12.73 -7.65
C PHE A 492 -13.22 -13.29 -6.23
N PHE A 493 -12.35 -14.28 -6.01
CA PHE A 493 -12.01 -14.80 -4.69
C PHE A 493 -10.50 -14.76 -4.48
N LEU A 494 -10.04 -14.04 -3.46
CA LEU A 494 -8.64 -13.89 -3.12
C LEU A 494 -8.42 -14.08 -1.61
N PRO A 495 -8.08 -15.30 -1.16
CA PRO A 495 -7.89 -15.57 0.26
C PRO A 495 -6.59 -14.97 0.82
N ASP A 496 -5.60 -14.73 -0.04
CA ASP A 496 -4.37 -14.00 0.28
C ASP A 496 -4.30 -12.70 -0.51
N GLN A 497 -4.68 -11.59 0.11
CA GLN A 497 -4.69 -10.27 -0.55
C GLN A 497 -3.28 -9.74 -0.87
N SER A 498 -2.23 -10.35 -0.29
CA SER A 498 -0.84 -9.97 -0.57
C SER A 498 -0.30 -10.59 -1.87
N CYS A 499 -0.81 -11.72 -2.33
CA CYS A 499 -0.33 -12.34 -3.57
C CYS A 499 -0.55 -11.44 -4.79
N GLY A 500 0.23 -11.53 -5.86
CA GLY A 500 0.14 -10.67 -7.05
C GLY A 500 -0.32 -11.37 -8.33
N PRO A 501 -1.48 -12.04 -8.37
CA PRO A 501 -1.99 -12.64 -9.59
C PRO A 501 -2.49 -11.53 -10.53
N ARG A 502 -2.20 -11.68 -11.81
CA ARG A 502 -2.70 -10.83 -12.89
C ARG A 502 -3.69 -11.65 -13.70
N THR A 503 -4.89 -11.12 -13.86
CA THR A 503 -5.97 -11.78 -14.60
C THR A 503 -6.21 -11.04 -15.91
N LYS A 504 -6.33 -11.80 -16.99
CA LYS A 504 -6.83 -11.36 -18.29
C LYS A 504 -8.14 -12.11 -18.55
N ILE A 505 -9.12 -11.38 -19.05
CA ILE A 505 -10.44 -11.94 -19.37
C ILE A 505 -10.69 -11.65 -20.85
N THR A 506 -11.07 -12.69 -21.59
CA THR A 506 -11.42 -12.60 -23.01
C THR A 506 -12.86 -13.07 -23.21
N LEU A 507 -13.73 -12.23 -23.75
CA LEU A 507 -15.11 -12.57 -24.04
C LEU A 507 -15.26 -12.88 -25.52
N TRP A 508 -15.72 -14.08 -25.84
CA TRP A 508 -15.91 -14.56 -27.20
C TRP A 508 -17.40 -14.51 -27.57
N TYR A 509 -17.65 -14.01 -28.77
CA TYR A 509 -18.97 -13.86 -29.33
C TYR A 509 -19.26 -14.96 -30.36
N ASP A 510 -20.55 -15.20 -30.61
CA ASP A 510 -21.07 -16.18 -31.59
C ASP A 510 -20.59 -15.98 -33.05
N ASP A 511 -20.12 -14.77 -33.38
CA ASP A 511 -19.55 -14.44 -34.68
C ASP A 511 -18.02 -14.65 -34.78
N GLY A 512 -17.41 -15.18 -33.73
CA GLY A 512 -15.97 -15.44 -33.63
C GLY A 512 -15.11 -14.22 -33.25
N ASN A 513 -15.70 -13.04 -33.09
CA ASN A 513 -15.00 -11.88 -32.53
C ASN A 513 -14.87 -11.98 -31.00
N PHE A 514 -14.01 -11.15 -30.42
CA PHE A 514 -13.83 -11.12 -28.97
C PHE A 514 -13.44 -9.73 -28.44
N ASP A 515 -13.73 -9.49 -27.16
CA ASP A 515 -13.16 -8.38 -26.38
C ASP A 515 -12.12 -8.90 -25.39
N ILE A 516 -11.13 -8.06 -25.07
CA ILE A 516 -10.12 -8.34 -24.05
C ILE A 516 -10.17 -7.26 -22.98
N LEU A 517 -10.33 -7.68 -21.72
CA LEU A 517 -10.13 -6.80 -20.58
C LEU A 517 -8.63 -6.61 -20.27
N PRO A 518 -8.18 -5.41 -19.83
CA PRO A 518 -6.77 -5.14 -19.57
C PRO A 518 -6.17 -6.08 -18.53
N LEU A 519 -5.03 -6.72 -18.85
CA LEU A 519 -4.32 -7.59 -17.92
C LEU A 519 -3.86 -6.82 -16.67
N ALA A 520 -4.53 -7.07 -15.55
CA ALA A 520 -4.29 -6.35 -14.30
C ALA A 520 -4.40 -7.28 -13.08
N SER A 521 -3.86 -6.82 -11.95
CA SER A 521 -4.11 -7.42 -10.65
C SER A 521 -5.42 -6.88 -10.09
N TYR A 522 -6.51 -7.61 -10.28
CA TYR A 522 -7.81 -7.26 -9.70
C TYR A 522 -7.85 -7.69 -8.23
N LYS A 523 -7.84 -6.71 -7.33
CA LYS A 523 -7.92 -6.92 -5.88
C LYS A 523 -8.92 -5.96 -5.26
N TYR A 524 -9.56 -6.39 -4.18
CA TYR A 524 -10.32 -5.50 -3.32
C TYR A 524 -9.41 -5.00 -2.21
N LEU A 525 -9.34 -3.68 -2.05
CA LEU A 525 -8.37 -3.04 -1.14
C LEU A 525 -8.80 -3.14 0.33
N ALA A 526 -10.02 -3.59 0.61
CA ALA A 526 -10.43 -3.98 1.94
C ALA A 526 -9.97 -5.41 2.23
N PHE A 527 -8.86 -5.53 2.98
CA PHE A 527 -8.22 -6.80 3.38
C PHE A 527 -9.11 -7.74 4.22
N ASP A 528 -10.36 -7.37 4.48
CA ASP A 528 -11.37 -8.12 5.24
C ASP A 528 -12.37 -8.87 4.34
N GLN A 529 -12.36 -8.65 3.02
CA GLN A 529 -13.22 -9.36 2.07
C GLN A 529 -12.41 -10.28 1.16
N ALA A 530 -12.63 -11.59 1.29
CA ALA A 530 -12.02 -12.58 0.41
C ALA A 530 -12.75 -12.68 -0.94
N SER A 531 -14.03 -12.30 -1.02
CA SER A 531 -14.82 -12.29 -2.25
C SER A 531 -15.31 -10.89 -2.58
N PHE A 532 -15.25 -10.51 -3.86
CA PHE A 532 -15.68 -9.19 -4.34
C PHE A 532 -16.04 -9.22 -5.83
N THR A 533 -17.03 -8.43 -6.24
CA THR A 533 -17.47 -8.34 -7.63
C THR A 533 -16.96 -7.07 -8.31
N LEU A 534 -16.36 -7.23 -9.49
CA LEU A 534 -16.01 -6.13 -10.39
C LEU A 534 -16.85 -6.19 -11.66
N SER A 535 -17.33 -5.03 -12.09
CA SER A 535 -18.16 -4.88 -13.29
C SER A 535 -17.38 -4.22 -14.41
N PHE A 536 -17.45 -4.77 -15.61
CA PHE A 536 -16.71 -4.33 -16.79
C PHE A 536 -17.66 -4.04 -17.97
N PRO A 537 -17.45 -2.95 -18.73
CA PRO A 537 -18.22 -2.70 -19.94
C PRO A 537 -17.82 -3.65 -21.07
N ILE A 538 -18.79 -4.14 -21.85
CA ILE A 538 -18.59 -5.08 -22.98
C ILE A 538 -19.45 -4.70 -24.18
N GLN A 539 -19.19 -5.23 -25.38
CA GLN A 539 -19.95 -4.90 -26.60
C GLN A 539 -21.45 -5.21 -26.47
N PRO A 540 -22.33 -4.47 -27.16
CA PRO A 540 -23.75 -4.77 -27.17
C PRO A 540 -24.12 -5.95 -28.05
N GLY A 541 -25.25 -6.56 -27.71
CA GLY A 541 -26.13 -7.14 -28.71
C GLY A 541 -25.58 -8.35 -29.45
N LYS A 542 -24.47 -8.92 -28.99
CA LYS A 542 -23.90 -10.19 -29.47
C LYS A 542 -24.14 -11.27 -28.44
N ALA A 543 -24.39 -12.50 -28.90
CA ALA A 543 -24.47 -13.62 -27.99
C ALA A 543 -23.07 -13.94 -27.50
N ILE A 544 -22.93 -14.11 -26.19
CA ILE A 544 -21.65 -14.47 -25.57
C ILE A 544 -21.59 -15.99 -25.54
N GLU A 545 -20.65 -16.57 -26.28
CA GLU A 545 -20.46 -18.02 -26.32
C GLU A 545 -19.58 -18.48 -25.15
N LYS A 546 -18.57 -17.67 -24.80
CA LYS A 546 -17.52 -18.11 -23.88
C LYS A 546 -16.77 -16.95 -23.24
N CYS A 547 -16.40 -17.12 -21.97
CA CYS A 547 -15.47 -16.25 -21.25
C CYS A 547 -14.20 -17.03 -20.93
N THR A 548 -13.06 -16.66 -21.52
CA THR A 548 -11.75 -17.21 -21.16
C THR A 548 -11.13 -16.39 -20.05
N VAL A 549 -10.90 -17.02 -18.91
CA VAL A 549 -10.14 -16.46 -17.79
C VAL A 549 -8.72 -16.98 -17.87
N GLU A 550 -7.74 -16.08 -17.85
CA GLU A 550 -6.32 -16.40 -17.81
C GLU A 550 -5.67 -15.70 -16.60
N VAL A 551 -4.99 -16.46 -15.75
CA VAL A 551 -4.26 -15.97 -14.59
C VAL A 551 -2.78 -16.30 -14.73
N LEU A 552 -1.93 -15.30 -14.50
CA LEU A 552 -0.48 -15.43 -14.38
C LEU A 552 0.02 -14.55 -13.22
N GLY A 553 1.33 -14.50 -12.99
CA GLY A 553 1.94 -13.68 -11.94
C GLY A 553 2.31 -14.48 -10.69
N TYR A 554 2.21 -13.85 -9.53
CA TYR A 554 2.65 -14.43 -8.27
C TYR A 554 1.44 -14.84 -7.44
N GLY A 555 1.20 -16.15 -7.34
CA GLY A 555 0.14 -16.70 -6.52
C GLY A 555 -1.04 -17.17 -7.34
N ARG A 556 -2.18 -17.36 -6.68
CA ARG A 556 -3.40 -17.86 -7.30
C ARG A 556 -4.49 -16.78 -7.35
N GLY A 557 -5.21 -16.74 -8.46
CA GLY A 557 -6.44 -15.97 -8.62
C GLY A 557 -7.65 -16.90 -8.54
N GLY A 558 -8.65 -16.55 -7.72
CA GLY A 558 -9.90 -17.29 -7.63
C GLY A 558 -11.07 -16.55 -8.28
N ILE A 559 -12.04 -17.32 -8.76
CA ILE A 559 -13.33 -16.83 -9.25
C ILE A 559 -14.42 -17.70 -8.64
N THR A 560 -15.45 -17.08 -8.07
CA THR A 560 -16.66 -17.78 -7.61
C THR A 560 -17.68 -17.88 -8.74
N TYR A 561 -17.91 -16.78 -9.46
CA TYR A 561 -18.94 -16.69 -10.49
C TYR A 561 -18.63 -15.59 -11.50
N LEU A 562 -19.26 -15.66 -12.68
CA LEU A 562 -19.28 -14.57 -13.65
C LEU A 562 -20.59 -14.59 -14.44
N GLU A 563 -21.10 -13.42 -14.80
CA GLU A 563 -22.32 -13.27 -15.58
C GLU A 563 -22.23 -12.02 -16.45
N ALA A 564 -22.95 -12.01 -17.56
CA ALA A 564 -22.95 -10.88 -18.47
C ALA A 564 -24.36 -10.47 -18.88
N PHE A 565 -24.59 -9.17 -18.97
CA PHE A 565 -25.86 -8.56 -19.31
C PHE A 565 -25.69 -7.75 -20.58
N ASN A 566 -26.52 -7.97 -21.57
CA ASN A 566 -26.65 -7.06 -22.70
C ASN A 566 -28.10 -7.04 -23.21
N ARG A 567 -28.37 -6.36 -24.33
CA ARG A 567 -29.73 -6.26 -24.90
C ARG A 567 -30.38 -7.58 -25.30
N GLN A 568 -29.59 -8.64 -25.54
CA GLN A 568 -30.15 -9.96 -25.77
C GLN A 568 -30.68 -10.55 -24.47
N GLY A 569 -30.07 -10.23 -23.33
CA GLY A 569 -30.50 -10.57 -21.98
C GLY A 569 -29.31 -11.00 -21.10
N LEU A 570 -29.58 -11.88 -20.14
CA LEU A 570 -28.60 -12.39 -19.19
C LEU A 570 -27.91 -13.66 -19.73
N PHE A 571 -26.58 -13.64 -19.70
CA PHE A 571 -25.72 -14.77 -20.01
C PHE A 571 -25.06 -15.29 -18.74
N VAL A 572 -25.21 -16.58 -18.51
CA VAL A 572 -24.69 -17.28 -17.33
C VAL A 572 -23.82 -18.47 -17.71
N PRO A 573 -22.92 -18.93 -16.82
CA PRO A 573 -22.12 -20.11 -17.06
C PRO A 573 -22.98 -21.38 -17.19
N ASN A 574 -22.73 -22.22 -18.20
CA ASN A 574 -23.39 -23.53 -18.35
C ASN A 574 -22.42 -24.71 -18.45
N GLY A 575 -21.13 -24.44 -18.57
CA GLY A 575 -20.12 -25.48 -18.70
C GLY A 575 -18.71 -24.95 -18.55
N VAL A 576 -17.78 -25.87 -18.30
CA VAL A 576 -16.35 -25.60 -18.33
C VAL A 576 -15.81 -26.16 -19.64
N GLY A 577 -15.14 -25.31 -20.40
CA GLY A 577 -14.51 -25.67 -21.66
C GLY A 577 -13.05 -26.12 -21.48
N HIS A 578 -12.20 -25.70 -22.42
CA HIS A 578 -10.78 -26.01 -22.39
C HIS A 578 -10.09 -25.40 -21.15
N MET A 579 -9.13 -26.13 -20.60
CA MET A 579 -8.28 -25.69 -19.49
C MET A 579 -6.81 -25.91 -19.82
N SER A 580 -5.95 -24.99 -19.39
CA SER A 580 -4.51 -25.07 -19.56
C SER A 580 -3.78 -24.65 -18.28
N GLY A 581 -2.68 -25.32 -17.96
CA GLY A 581 -1.90 -25.04 -16.76
C GLY A 581 -2.54 -25.57 -15.49
N LYS A 582 -2.50 -24.77 -14.41
CA LYS A 582 -2.98 -25.15 -13.07
C LYS A 582 -4.36 -24.53 -12.85
N VAL A 583 -5.39 -25.38 -12.93
CA VAL A 583 -6.79 -25.02 -12.67
C VAL A 583 -7.37 -26.03 -11.67
N GLU A 584 -7.90 -25.54 -10.56
CA GLU A 584 -8.51 -26.35 -9.50
C GLU A 584 -10.00 -26.01 -9.38
N ASN A 585 -10.83 -27.05 -9.21
CA ASN A 585 -12.27 -26.94 -8.98
C ASN A 585 -13.03 -26.07 -10.01
N ALA A 586 -12.66 -26.19 -11.29
CA ALA A 586 -13.23 -25.43 -12.40
C ALA A 586 -14.76 -25.32 -12.39
N HIS A 587 -15.45 -26.43 -12.10
CA HIS A 587 -16.92 -26.50 -12.12
C HIS A 587 -17.61 -25.66 -11.04
N HIS A 588 -16.90 -25.15 -10.03
CA HIS A 588 -17.50 -24.25 -9.03
C HIS A 588 -18.00 -22.93 -9.66
N VAL A 589 -17.41 -22.48 -10.77
CA VAL A 589 -17.87 -21.27 -11.49
C VAL A 589 -19.28 -21.40 -12.07
N LEU A 590 -19.85 -22.61 -12.12
CA LEU A 590 -21.16 -22.88 -12.70
C LEU A 590 -22.33 -22.58 -11.75
N LYS A 591 -22.04 -22.21 -10.50
CA LYS A 591 -23.05 -21.87 -9.50
C LYS A 591 -22.69 -20.53 -8.87
N ASP A 592 -23.69 -19.66 -8.77
CA ASP A 592 -23.56 -18.43 -8.00
C ASP A 592 -23.66 -18.75 -6.50
N ASP A 593 -22.57 -19.26 -5.93
CA ASP A 593 -22.45 -19.55 -4.51
C ASP A 593 -21.04 -19.25 -3.96
N SER A 594 -20.78 -19.65 -2.71
CA SER A 594 -19.50 -19.39 -2.04
C SER A 594 -18.38 -20.36 -2.43
N THR A 595 -18.62 -21.30 -3.34
CA THR A 595 -17.57 -22.17 -3.88
C THR A 595 -16.76 -21.41 -4.93
N TRP A 596 -15.51 -21.80 -5.14
CA TRP A 596 -14.63 -21.09 -6.07
C TRP A 596 -13.74 -22.04 -6.86
N CYS A 597 -13.43 -21.65 -8.09
CA CYS A 597 -12.34 -22.20 -8.85
C CYS A 597 -11.06 -21.39 -8.60
N CYS A 598 -9.91 -21.97 -8.88
CA CYS A 598 -8.63 -21.35 -8.64
C CYS A 598 -7.66 -21.60 -9.79
N LEU A 599 -6.99 -20.55 -10.25
CA LEU A 599 -6.00 -20.60 -11.32
C LEU A 599 -4.69 -20.01 -10.81
N GLY A 600 -3.55 -20.61 -11.14
CA GLY A 600 -2.25 -20.06 -10.75
C GLY A 600 -1.30 -21.02 -10.04
N GLU A 601 -0.12 -20.50 -9.71
CA GLU A 601 0.86 -21.22 -8.91
C GLU A 601 0.59 -20.99 -7.41
N ALA A 602 0.38 -22.09 -6.69
CA ALA A 602 0.12 -22.09 -5.26
C ALA A 602 1.35 -21.72 -4.44
N ASP A 603 2.52 -22.17 -4.85
CA ASP A 603 3.78 -21.89 -4.16
C ASP A 603 4.35 -20.57 -4.64
N MET A 604 4.20 -19.49 -3.86
CA MET A 604 4.74 -18.17 -4.18
C MET A 604 6.27 -18.13 -4.29
N LEU A 605 6.99 -19.06 -3.63
CA LEU A 605 8.45 -19.09 -3.66
C LEU A 605 8.98 -19.64 -4.98
N ALA A 606 8.23 -20.53 -5.65
CA ALA A 606 8.60 -21.06 -6.96
C ALA A 606 8.73 -19.96 -8.04
N PRO A 607 7.71 -19.12 -8.32
CA PRO A 607 7.80 -18.01 -9.27
C PRO A 607 8.76 -16.92 -8.80
N PHE A 608 8.93 -16.73 -7.49
CA PHE A 608 9.94 -15.80 -6.98
C PHE A 608 11.36 -16.23 -7.37
N ARG A 609 11.68 -17.51 -7.19
CA ARG A 609 12.99 -18.10 -7.56
C ARG A 609 13.18 -18.26 -9.06
N ASN A 610 12.10 -18.52 -9.79
CA ASN A 610 12.10 -18.63 -11.24
C ASN A 610 10.95 -17.80 -11.86
N PRO A 611 11.21 -16.54 -12.23
CA PRO A 611 10.20 -15.64 -12.81
C PRO A 611 9.53 -16.16 -14.08
N ALA A 612 10.12 -17.15 -14.77
CA ALA A 612 9.47 -17.79 -15.92
C ALA A 612 8.17 -18.48 -15.52
N ILE A 613 8.07 -19.01 -14.29
CA ILE A 613 6.86 -19.65 -13.75
C ILE A 613 5.74 -18.60 -13.61
N ALA A 614 6.04 -17.40 -13.11
CA ALA A 614 5.07 -16.31 -13.02
C ALA A 614 4.57 -15.82 -14.39
N ARG A 615 5.26 -16.16 -15.48
CA ARG A 615 4.86 -15.77 -16.84
C ARG A 615 4.05 -16.85 -17.55
N LEU A 616 3.89 -18.04 -16.94
CA LEU A 616 3.07 -19.11 -17.50
C LEU A 616 1.59 -18.75 -17.30
N PRO A 617 0.79 -18.69 -18.38
CA PRO A 617 -0.65 -18.51 -18.25
C PRO A 617 -1.31 -19.79 -17.75
N HIS A 618 -2.25 -19.64 -16.84
CA HIS A 618 -3.17 -20.68 -16.40
C HIS A 618 -4.57 -20.24 -16.79
N SER A 619 -5.24 -21.01 -17.63
CA SER A 619 -6.49 -20.56 -18.24
C SER A 619 -7.60 -21.58 -18.18
N MET A 620 -8.82 -21.07 -18.15
CA MET A 620 -10.05 -21.84 -18.20
C MET A 620 -11.06 -21.10 -19.06
N ASP A 621 -11.71 -21.85 -19.94
CA ASP A 621 -12.90 -21.41 -20.65
C ASP A 621 -14.15 -21.67 -19.82
N VAL A 622 -14.95 -20.63 -19.61
CA VAL A 622 -16.31 -20.71 -19.06
C VAL A 622 -17.27 -20.57 -20.22
N LEU A 623 -18.00 -21.65 -20.53
CA LEU A 623 -19.02 -21.64 -21.57
C LEU A 623 -20.24 -20.89 -21.05
N MET A 624 -20.77 -20.00 -21.89
CA MET A 624 -21.85 -19.09 -21.54
C MET A 624 -23.11 -19.46 -22.33
N THR A 625 -24.28 -19.29 -21.71
CA THR A 625 -25.58 -19.45 -22.37
C THR A 625 -26.55 -18.40 -21.89
N TYR A 626 -27.62 -18.24 -22.66
CA TYR A 626 -28.78 -17.48 -22.23
C TYR A 626 -29.43 -18.09 -20.98
N ALA A 627 -29.72 -17.28 -19.96
CA ALA A 627 -30.29 -17.75 -18.70
C ALA A 627 -31.62 -18.50 -18.88
N ASP A 628 -32.52 -18.00 -19.73
CA ASP A 628 -33.83 -18.64 -19.97
C ASP A 628 -33.72 -19.95 -20.76
N ALA A 629 -32.53 -20.34 -21.24
CA ALA A 629 -32.30 -21.63 -21.88
C ALA A 629 -31.96 -22.76 -20.88
N LEU A 630 -31.88 -22.44 -19.58
CA LEU A 630 -31.59 -23.39 -18.49
C LEU A 630 -32.84 -23.82 -17.71
N GLU A 631 -33.99 -23.16 -17.92
CA GLU A 631 -35.33 -23.61 -17.50
C GLU A 631 -35.93 -24.58 -18.52
#